data_AF-A0A2E4PBI8-F1
#
_entry.id   AF-A0A2E4PBI8-F1
#
_cell.length_a   1.000
_cell.length_b   1.000
_cell.length_c   1.000
_cell.angle_alpha   90.00
_cell.angle_beta   90.00
_cell.angle_gamma   90.00
#
_symmetry.space_group_name_H-M   'P 1'
#
loop_
_entity.id
_entity.type
_entity.pdbx_description
1 polymer ?
#
loop_
_entity_poly.entity_id
_entity_poly.type
_entity_poly.pdbx_seq_one_letter_code
_entity_poly.pdbx_strand_id
1 'polypeptide(L)'
;MKIEDLLTEEQGARGFIAFETFVVNLLKIHVQKQGKPFIIAPEYKIGDALASEGFDEFKGSTLIEVKVIARGGRFRSIIENFTFRPLEIRQVKNLIVITPTPVSVIQNILNEYSHSELFLKIKYDEVNITFWGPDEINKIINKHKKDAISLANNLFYLKVENAVKAEKDNWEIEREEKVTLLEKYYERGQFSFFLGAGVSSSAGMPDWNTLLNSLFVSYLTKEFTDNASVSDNDIREIVKRLNNIDEPSALMAARYLRKGLSKEIKEVKEFTKTITESLYKLRDTTKDKNSVLITTIANLCMPKRTGAKVKSVVTYNFDDLLESQLDASSIRRHSIYSENEYYDPDELPIYHVHGFLPENSENYQRLEKSTLVFSEEGYHQIYSDPYHWSNLVQLTNLRENNCVMVGLSMTDPNLRRLLDISSRDIEAPRHFAFMRRMTVDRFLQSNSSEKDNVSTISNLPAAKQFLKSHHKLNEQIMEELGVSVIWFEEFEEIPKILSKLNGV
;
A
#
# COMPACT_ATOMS: atom_id res chain seq x y z
N MET A 1 3.49 -2.18 33.18
CA MET A 1 3.32 -2.70 31.82
C MET A 1 3.17 -4.20 31.93
N LYS A 2 2.03 -4.69 31.48
CA LYS A 2 1.80 -6.09 31.16
C LYS A 2 1.78 -6.25 29.64
N ILE A 3 2.03 -7.47 29.15
CA ILE A 3 2.02 -7.74 27.70
C ILE A 3 0.62 -7.54 27.09
N GLU A 4 -0.42 -7.73 27.90
CA GLU A 4 -1.82 -7.50 27.53
C GLU A 4 -2.10 -6.03 27.20
N ASP A 5 -1.40 -5.08 27.84
CA ASP A 5 -1.53 -3.65 27.57
C ASP A 5 -1.16 -3.34 26.10
N LEU A 6 -0.13 -4.03 25.58
CA LEU A 6 0.35 -3.91 24.19
C LEU A 6 -0.66 -4.44 23.17
N LEU A 7 -1.38 -5.50 23.53
CA LEU A 7 -2.41 -6.12 22.69
C LEU A 7 -3.72 -5.33 22.70
N THR A 8 -3.92 -4.45 23.69
CA THR A 8 -5.11 -3.58 23.76
C THR A 8 -4.93 -2.25 23.02
N GLU A 9 -3.70 -1.73 22.92
CA GLU A 9 -3.42 -0.47 22.21
C GLU A 9 -3.45 -0.63 20.67
N GLU A 10 -3.06 -1.80 20.16
CA GLU A 10 -3.10 -2.11 18.74
C GLU A 10 -4.04 -3.31 18.47
N GLN A 11 -5.14 -3.09 17.76
CA GLN A 11 -6.10 -4.14 17.40
C GLN A 11 -5.70 -4.82 16.07
N GLY A 12 -6.17 -6.05 15.83
CA GLY A 12 -5.96 -6.79 14.57
C GLY A 12 -4.52 -7.27 14.33
N ALA A 13 -4.07 -7.30 13.07
CA ALA A 13 -2.70 -7.69 12.68
C ALA A 13 -1.64 -6.82 13.32
N ARG A 14 -1.91 -5.52 13.44
CA ARG A 14 -0.94 -4.57 13.98
C ARG A 14 -0.53 -4.99 15.39
N GLY A 15 -1.51 -5.33 16.23
CA GLY A 15 -1.28 -5.85 17.57
C GLY A 15 -0.48 -7.15 17.59
N PHE A 16 -0.72 -8.08 16.65
CA PHE A 16 0.06 -9.31 16.59
C PHE A 16 1.51 -9.08 16.13
N ILE A 17 1.72 -8.28 15.09
CA ILE A 17 3.07 -7.96 14.58
C ILE A 17 3.85 -7.16 15.63
N ALA A 18 3.19 -6.24 16.34
CA ALA A 18 3.76 -5.53 17.48
C ALA A 18 4.12 -6.48 18.62
N PHE A 19 3.23 -7.42 18.96
CA PHE A 19 3.48 -8.46 19.95
C PHE A 19 4.67 -9.34 19.57
N GLU A 20 4.73 -9.84 18.33
CA GLU A 20 5.83 -10.64 17.82
C GLU A 20 7.16 -9.88 17.91
N THR A 21 7.19 -8.65 17.39
CA THR A 21 8.39 -7.79 17.43
C THR A 21 8.82 -7.53 18.87
N PHE A 22 7.88 -7.27 19.76
CA PHE A 22 8.15 -7.05 21.18
C PHE A 22 8.75 -8.29 21.83
N VAL A 23 8.11 -9.45 21.67
CA VAL A 23 8.51 -10.72 22.28
C VAL A 23 9.91 -11.13 21.81
N VAL A 24 10.16 -11.10 20.50
CA VAL A 24 11.43 -11.53 19.93
C VAL A 24 12.58 -10.64 20.40
N ASN A 25 12.37 -9.32 20.46
CA ASN A 25 13.38 -8.39 20.98
C ASN A 25 13.56 -8.49 22.51
N LEU A 26 12.49 -8.71 23.27
CA LEU A 26 12.57 -8.95 24.71
C LEU A 26 13.40 -10.21 25.01
N LEU A 27 13.17 -11.29 24.26
CA LEU A 27 13.94 -12.53 24.37
C LEU A 27 15.39 -12.33 23.99
N LYS A 28 15.68 -11.58 22.93
CA LYS A 28 17.05 -11.22 22.57
C LYS A 28 17.79 -10.58 23.74
N ILE A 29 17.20 -9.57 24.40
CA ILE A 29 17.80 -8.94 25.59
C ILE A 29 17.98 -9.95 26.72
N HIS A 30 16.97 -10.77 26.96
CA HIS A 30 16.97 -11.74 28.04
C HIS A 30 18.10 -12.78 27.86
N VAL A 31 18.24 -13.34 26.66
CA VAL A 31 19.25 -14.35 26.32
C VAL A 31 20.65 -13.75 26.28
N GLN A 32 20.81 -12.55 25.70
CA GLN A 32 22.10 -11.86 25.67
C GLN A 32 22.61 -11.49 27.08
N LYS A 33 21.71 -11.14 28.01
CA LYS A 33 22.06 -10.92 29.42
C LYS A 33 22.52 -12.19 30.15
N GLN A 34 22.23 -13.37 29.59
CA GLN A 34 22.78 -14.65 30.06
C GLN A 34 24.13 -15.00 29.40
N GLY A 35 24.66 -14.11 28.55
CA GLY A 35 25.92 -14.31 27.83
C GLY A 35 25.80 -15.25 26.64
N LYS A 36 24.59 -15.54 26.15
CA LYS A 36 24.33 -16.51 25.09
C LYS A 36 23.95 -15.85 23.76
N PRO A 37 24.28 -16.46 22.62
CA PRO A 37 23.91 -15.95 21.29
C PRO A 37 22.41 -16.09 21.03
N PHE A 38 21.84 -15.07 20.37
CA PHE A 38 20.44 -15.03 19.95
C PHE A 38 20.33 -14.39 18.57
N ILE A 39 19.64 -15.08 17.65
CA ILE A 39 19.48 -14.66 16.27
C ILE A 39 17.98 -14.45 16.01
N ILE A 40 17.62 -13.27 15.55
CA ILE A 40 16.27 -12.99 15.02
C ILE A 40 16.29 -13.41 13.55
N ALA A 41 15.43 -14.34 13.17
CA ALA A 41 15.40 -14.85 11.80
C ALA A 41 14.19 -14.25 11.07
N PRO A 42 14.36 -13.63 9.89
CA PRO A 42 13.24 -13.15 9.11
C PRO A 42 12.41 -14.33 8.59
N GLU A 43 11.10 -14.10 8.45
CA GLU A 43 10.10 -15.10 8.08
C GLU A 43 10.52 -16.00 6.89
N TYR A 44 10.04 -17.25 6.94
CA TYR A 44 9.99 -18.27 5.87
C TYR A 44 11.02 -19.40 5.81
N LYS A 45 12.03 -19.52 6.71
CA LYS A 45 12.91 -20.71 6.67
C LYS A 45 13.11 -21.51 7.95
N ILE A 46 13.24 -20.89 9.12
CA ILE A 46 13.68 -21.60 10.34
C ILE A 46 12.70 -21.44 11.52
N GLY A 47 12.05 -20.29 11.66
CA GLY A 47 11.19 -19.83 12.77
C GLY A 47 11.41 -18.32 12.98
N ASP A 48 10.79 -17.69 13.96
CA ASP A 48 10.88 -16.22 14.15
C ASP A 48 12.18 -15.81 14.89
N ALA A 49 12.73 -16.71 15.73
CA ALA A 49 14.05 -16.53 16.33
C ALA A 49 14.72 -17.87 16.71
N LEU A 50 16.04 -17.84 16.86
CA LEU A 50 16.88 -18.99 17.24
C LEU A 50 17.86 -18.63 18.36
N ALA A 51 17.80 -19.37 19.46
CA ALA A 51 18.80 -19.39 20.51
C ALA A 51 19.66 -20.66 20.37
N SER A 52 20.82 -20.56 19.72
CA SER A 52 21.64 -21.74 19.35
C SER A 52 22.18 -22.51 20.55
N GLU A 53 22.38 -21.85 21.70
CA GLU A 53 22.82 -22.47 22.96
C GLU A 53 21.68 -22.70 23.97
N GLY A 54 20.44 -22.35 23.60
CA GLY A 54 19.29 -22.32 24.49
C GLY A 54 19.36 -21.22 25.55
N PHE A 55 18.45 -21.20 26.51
CA PHE A 55 18.38 -20.20 27.58
C PHE A 55 17.56 -20.71 28.76
N ASP A 56 17.79 -20.15 29.96
CA ASP A 56 17.17 -20.62 31.21
C ASP A 56 17.25 -22.16 31.38
N GLU A 57 16.10 -22.83 31.39
CA GLU A 57 15.93 -24.28 31.53
C GLU A 57 16.05 -25.06 30.21
N PHE A 58 15.97 -24.37 29.07
CA PHE A 58 16.10 -24.96 27.75
C PHE A 58 17.57 -25.14 27.39
N LYS A 59 18.05 -26.39 27.42
CA LYS A 59 19.43 -26.73 27.06
C LYS A 59 19.54 -27.11 25.58
N GLY A 60 20.50 -26.48 24.90
CA GLY A 60 20.76 -26.71 23.47
C GLY A 60 19.88 -25.87 22.55
N SER A 61 20.10 -26.01 21.25
CA SER A 61 19.46 -25.19 20.22
C SER A 61 17.95 -25.12 20.39
N THR A 62 17.45 -23.91 20.60
CA THR A 62 16.04 -23.63 20.94
C THR A 62 15.46 -22.67 19.91
N LEU A 63 14.48 -23.17 19.16
CA LEU A 63 13.76 -22.41 18.16
C LEU A 63 12.53 -21.74 18.78
N ILE A 64 12.25 -20.51 18.39
CA ILE A 64 11.12 -19.72 18.87
C ILE A 64 10.22 -19.39 17.70
N GLU A 65 8.92 -19.66 17.87
CA GLU A 65 7.89 -19.36 16.89
C GLU A 65 6.72 -18.65 17.60
N VAL A 66 6.46 -17.40 17.24
CA VAL A 66 5.36 -16.57 17.72
C VAL A 66 4.19 -16.71 16.75
N LYS A 67 3.04 -17.21 17.22
CA LYS A 67 1.85 -17.41 16.38
C LYS A 67 0.55 -17.12 17.11
N VAL A 68 -0.47 -16.67 16.38
CA VAL A 68 -1.85 -16.60 16.89
C VAL A 68 -2.55 -17.95 16.71
N ILE A 69 -2.79 -18.66 17.81
CA ILE A 69 -3.52 -19.92 17.82
C ILE A 69 -5.00 -19.62 18.10
N ALA A 70 -5.77 -19.35 17.06
CA ALA A 70 -7.21 -19.06 17.16
C ALA A 70 -8.12 -20.30 17.00
N ARG A 71 -7.60 -21.40 16.42
CA ARG A 71 -8.36 -22.64 16.12
C ARG A 71 -7.43 -23.87 16.13
N GLY A 72 -7.95 -25.04 16.50
CA GLY A 72 -7.17 -26.29 16.57
C GLY A 72 -6.59 -26.77 15.22
N GLY A 73 -7.19 -26.38 14.09
CA GLY A 73 -6.62 -26.69 12.76
C GLY A 73 -5.26 -26.03 12.47
N ARG A 74 -5.03 -24.81 12.99
CA ARG A 74 -3.73 -24.11 12.83
C ARG A 74 -2.61 -24.79 13.63
N PHE A 75 -2.94 -25.52 14.69
CA PHE A 75 -1.98 -26.28 15.49
C PHE A 75 -1.33 -27.41 14.68
N ARG A 76 -2.15 -28.18 13.96
CA ARG A 76 -1.67 -29.29 13.12
C ARG A 76 -0.74 -28.79 12.02
N SER A 77 -1.05 -27.65 11.40
CA SER A 77 -0.18 -27.05 10.40
C SER A 77 1.17 -26.58 10.95
N ILE A 78 1.27 -26.14 12.21
CA ILE A 78 2.57 -25.73 12.80
C ILE A 78 3.48 -26.95 12.95
N ILE A 79 2.95 -28.05 13.48
CA ILE A 79 3.70 -29.31 13.65
C ILE A 79 4.07 -29.90 12.28
N GLU A 80 3.11 -29.97 11.35
CA GLU A 80 3.36 -30.48 10.00
C GLU A 80 4.39 -29.60 9.27
N ASN A 81 4.29 -28.27 9.32
CA ASN A 81 5.28 -27.38 8.72
C ASN A 81 6.67 -27.55 9.32
N PHE A 82 6.79 -27.83 10.62
CA PHE A 82 8.08 -28.14 11.25
C PHE A 82 8.68 -29.45 10.69
N THR A 83 7.86 -30.48 10.43
CA THR A 83 8.33 -31.75 9.86
C THR A 83 8.82 -31.67 8.41
N PHE A 84 8.32 -30.72 7.62
CA PHE A 84 8.71 -30.51 6.22
C PHE A 84 9.91 -29.54 6.04
N ARG A 85 10.49 -29.01 7.11
CA ARG A 85 11.63 -28.09 7.05
C ARG A 85 12.96 -28.81 6.73
N PRO A 86 13.92 -28.15 6.04
CA PRO A 86 15.17 -28.76 5.59
C PRO A 86 16.04 -29.33 6.73
N LEU A 87 16.86 -30.34 6.40
CA LEU A 87 17.65 -31.20 7.32
C LEU A 87 18.57 -30.44 8.31
N GLU A 88 18.99 -29.22 8.01
CA GLU A 88 19.82 -28.38 8.90
C GLU A 88 19.08 -27.97 10.20
N ILE A 89 17.74 -27.96 10.18
CA ILE A 89 16.87 -27.60 11.33
C ILE A 89 16.67 -28.81 12.28
N ARG A 90 17.07 -30.02 11.89
CA ARG A 90 16.99 -31.22 12.75
C ARG A 90 17.98 -31.24 13.93
N GLN A 91 18.84 -30.23 14.07
CA GLN A 91 19.70 -30.06 15.25
C GLN A 91 19.04 -29.25 16.38
N VAL A 92 17.82 -28.73 16.17
CA VAL A 92 17.04 -28.03 17.18
C VAL A 92 16.55 -29.04 18.22
N LYS A 93 16.84 -28.80 19.50
CA LYS A 93 16.44 -29.67 20.62
C LYS A 93 15.13 -29.23 21.27
N ASN A 94 14.80 -27.94 21.18
CA ASN A 94 13.60 -27.38 21.79
C ASN A 94 12.88 -26.45 20.81
N LEU A 95 11.56 -26.52 20.75
CA LEU A 95 10.68 -25.59 20.04
C LEU A 95 9.76 -24.90 21.05
N ILE A 96 9.82 -23.58 21.12
CA ILE A 96 8.94 -22.77 21.95
C ILE A 96 7.95 -22.06 21.05
N VAL A 97 6.66 -22.37 21.24
CA VAL A 97 5.56 -21.67 20.56
C VAL A 97 4.98 -20.64 21.49
N ILE A 98 5.12 -19.36 21.14
CA ILE A 98 4.64 -18.24 21.94
C ILE A 98 3.36 -17.69 21.32
N THR A 99 2.36 -17.42 22.13
CA THR A 99 1.10 -16.88 21.63
C THR A 99 0.50 -15.84 22.59
N PRO A 100 -0.23 -14.84 22.08
CA PRO A 100 -0.96 -13.89 22.93
C PRO A 100 -2.14 -14.54 23.68
N THR A 101 -2.51 -15.77 23.33
CA THR A 101 -3.62 -16.50 23.95
C THR A 101 -3.16 -17.18 25.26
N PRO A 102 -3.90 -17.08 26.37
CA PRO A 102 -3.57 -17.79 27.60
C PRO A 102 -3.43 -19.30 27.38
N VAL A 103 -2.41 -19.90 28.01
CA VAL A 103 -2.10 -21.35 27.82
C VAL A 103 -3.29 -22.24 28.19
N SER A 104 -4.09 -21.86 29.18
CA SER A 104 -5.31 -22.59 29.57
C SER A 104 -6.33 -22.69 28.43
N VAL A 105 -6.47 -21.65 27.61
CA VAL A 105 -7.37 -21.64 26.45
C VAL A 105 -6.81 -22.52 25.34
N ILE A 106 -5.49 -22.47 25.09
CA ILE A 106 -4.82 -23.38 24.15
C ILE A 106 -5.04 -24.82 24.58
N GLN A 107 -4.90 -25.11 25.87
CA GLN A 107 -5.06 -26.45 26.43
C GLN A 107 -6.50 -26.96 26.24
N ASN A 108 -7.50 -26.10 26.39
CA ASN A 108 -8.90 -26.43 26.07
C ASN A 108 -9.10 -26.71 24.57
N ILE A 109 -8.57 -25.87 23.69
CA ILE A 109 -8.61 -26.09 22.23
C ILE A 109 -7.91 -27.41 21.88
N LEU A 110 -6.78 -27.74 22.51
CA LEU A 110 -6.10 -29.01 22.29
C LEU A 110 -6.92 -30.19 22.78
N ASN A 111 -7.51 -30.10 23.97
CA ASN A 111 -8.34 -31.16 24.55
C ASN A 111 -9.62 -31.42 23.72
N GLU A 112 -10.23 -30.39 23.13
CA GLU A 112 -11.38 -30.54 22.22
C GLU A 112 -11.02 -31.33 20.94
N TYR A 113 -9.78 -31.20 20.47
CA TYR A 113 -9.26 -31.91 19.30
C TYR A 113 -8.56 -33.23 19.62
N SER A 114 -8.27 -33.50 20.90
CA SER A 114 -7.55 -34.69 21.34
C SER A 114 -8.30 -35.47 22.42
N HIS A 115 -8.89 -36.58 22.02
CA HIS A 115 -9.26 -37.68 22.94
C HIS A 115 -8.03 -38.45 23.47
N SER A 116 -6.82 -37.90 23.42
CA SER A 116 -5.61 -38.61 23.81
C SER A 116 -4.67 -37.74 24.63
N GLU A 117 -4.26 -38.30 25.78
CA GLU A 117 -3.25 -37.81 26.72
C GLU A 117 -1.85 -37.56 26.11
N LEU A 118 -1.71 -37.57 24.78
CA LEU A 118 -0.46 -37.44 24.05
C LEU A 118 0.12 -36.01 24.01
N PHE A 119 -0.71 -34.97 24.16
CA PHE A 119 -0.32 -33.62 23.71
C PHE A 119 0.53 -32.79 24.68
N LEU A 120 0.55 -33.11 25.97
CA LEU A 120 1.29 -32.32 26.98
C LEU A 120 2.80 -32.60 27.02
N LYS A 121 3.27 -33.65 26.34
CA LYS A 121 4.69 -33.94 26.10
C LYS A 121 4.83 -34.69 24.76
N ILE A 122 4.54 -34.01 23.65
CA ILE A 122 4.88 -34.56 22.35
C ILE A 122 6.40 -34.45 22.18
N LYS A 123 7.12 -35.50 22.57
CA LYS A 123 8.45 -35.83 22.04
C LYS A 123 8.25 -36.33 20.61
N TYR A 124 8.13 -35.43 19.66
CA TYR A 124 8.27 -35.78 18.24
C TYR A 124 9.76 -35.76 17.93
N ASP A 125 10.31 -36.90 17.47
CA ASP A 125 11.71 -37.09 17.04
C ASP A 125 12.72 -36.16 17.73
N GLU A 126 13.09 -36.49 18.98
CA GLU A 126 14.15 -35.81 19.76
C GLU A 126 13.97 -34.30 20.08
N VAL A 127 12.88 -33.65 19.64
CA VAL A 127 12.60 -32.22 19.90
C VAL A 127 11.55 -32.05 21.01
N ASN A 128 11.85 -31.21 22.01
CA ASN A 128 10.90 -30.84 23.08
C ASN A 128 10.07 -29.62 22.68
N ILE A 129 8.75 -29.75 22.59
CA ILE A 129 7.85 -28.63 22.27
C ILE A 129 7.27 -28.04 23.57
N THR A 130 7.34 -26.71 23.73
CA THR A 130 6.82 -25.98 24.90
C THR A 130 5.96 -24.79 24.46
N PHE A 131 4.89 -24.50 25.19
CA PHE A 131 3.99 -23.39 24.91
C PHE A 131 4.11 -22.30 25.96
N TRP A 132 4.25 -21.07 25.51
CA TRP A 132 4.30 -19.88 26.36
C TRP A 132 3.13 -18.96 26.05
N GLY A 133 2.45 -18.52 27.10
CA GLY A 133 1.39 -17.52 27.01
C GLY A 133 1.82 -16.19 27.62
N PRO A 134 0.84 -15.28 27.85
CA PRO A 134 1.08 -13.97 28.44
C PRO A 134 1.81 -14.02 29.79
N ASP A 135 1.54 -15.03 30.61
CA ASP A 135 2.12 -15.17 31.96
C ASP A 135 3.64 -15.36 31.93
N GLU A 136 4.15 -16.22 31.03
CA GLU A 136 5.58 -16.45 30.85
C GLU A 136 6.29 -15.19 30.36
N ILE A 137 5.70 -14.48 29.40
CA ILE A 137 6.24 -13.22 28.88
C ILE A 137 6.23 -12.14 29.96
N ASN A 138 5.17 -12.04 30.75
CA ASN A 138 5.06 -11.12 31.87
C ASN A 138 6.13 -11.37 32.94
N LYS A 139 6.55 -12.62 33.18
CA LYS A 139 7.70 -12.92 34.06
C LYS A 139 9.00 -12.30 33.54
N ILE A 140 9.24 -12.39 32.23
CA ILE A 140 10.45 -11.81 31.59
C ILE A 140 10.39 -10.28 31.60
N ILE A 141 9.23 -9.68 31.31
CA ILE A 141 9.01 -8.23 31.43
C ILE A 141 9.34 -7.76 32.84
N ASN A 142 8.89 -8.48 33.87
CA ASN A 142 9.18 -8.14 35.26
C ASN A 142 10.66 -8.22 35.62
N LYS A 143 11.42 -9.12 34.98
CA LYS A 143 12.89 -9.23 35.14
C LYS A 143 13.63 -8.08 34.44
N HIS A 144 13.08 -7.54 33.36
CA HIS A 144 13.71 -6.53 32.51
C HIS A 144 12.84 -5.28 32.30
N LYS A 145 12.20 -4.76 33.37
CA LYS A 145 11.18 -3.69 33.29
C LYS A 145 11.62 -2.47 32.50
N LYS A 146 12.82 -1.95 32.75
CA LYS A 146 13.33 -0.74 32.08
C LYS A 146 13.50 -0.97 30.57
N ASP A 147 14.06 -2.12 30.20
CA ASP A 147 14.27 -2.47 28.80
C ASP A 147 12.93 -2.73 28.10
N ALA A 148 12.01 -3.43 28.76
CA ALA A 148 10.67 -3.71 28.24
C ALA A 148 9.89 -2.42 27.92
N ILE A 149 9.92 -1.42 28.80
CA ILE A 149 9.28 -0.11 28.55
C ILE A 149 9.95 0.59 27.35
N SER A 150 11.28 0.55 27.27
CA SER A 150 12.01 1.14 26.14
C SER A 150 11.68 0.44 24.82
N LEU A 151 11.55 -0.89 24.82
CA LEU A 151 11.16 -1.66 23.64
C LEU A 151 9.76 -1.30 23.17
N ALA A 152 8.79 -1.23 24.09
CA ALA A 152 7.41 -0.89 23.79
C ALA A 152 7.29 0.46 23.09
N ASN A 153 8.00 1.47 23.59
CA ASN A 153 7.99 2.82 23.03
C ASN A 153 8.69 2.93 21.66
N ASN A 154 9.48 1.94 21.27
CA ASN A 154 10.31 1.97 20.05
C ASN A 154 10.00 0.81 19.09
N LEU A 155 8.81 0.20 19.18
CA LEU A 155 8.47 -0.99 18.39
C LEU A 155 8.61 -0.76 16.89
N PHE A 156 8.13 0.36 16.38
CA PHE A 156 8.25 0.70 14.96
C PHE A 156 9.72 0.75 14.51
N TYR A 157 10.59 1.43 15.28
CA TYR A 157 12.01 1.48 14.97
C TYR A 157 12.64 0.07 14.95
N LEU A 158 12.26 -0.78 15.90
CA LEU A 158 12.75 -2.17 15.96
C LEU A 158 12.27 -3.00 14.77
N LYS A 159 11.04 -2.81 14.29
CA LYS A 159 10.53 -3.44 13.07
C LYS A 159 11.41 -3.05 11.87
N VAL A 160 11.65 -1.75 11.69
CA VAL A 160 12.49 -1.23 10.60
C VAL A 160 13.93 -1.75 10.74
N GLU A 161 14.52 -1.71 11.94
CA GLU A 161 15.88 -2.19 12.19
C GLU A 161 16.02 -3.69 11.86
N ASN A 162 15.08 -4.52 12.32
CA ASN A 162 15.05 -5.95 12.03
C ASN A 162 14.88 -6.21 10.52
N ALA A 163 13.98 -5.48 9.88
CA ALA A 163 13.71 -5.59 8.45
C ALA A 163 14.90 -5.15 7.57
N VAL A 164 15.68 -4.16 8.02
CA VAL A 164 16.91 -3.70 7.34
C VAL A 164 18.07 -4.68 7.55
N LYS A 165 18.17 -5.29 8.74
CA LYS A 165 19.18 -6.30 9.09
C LYS A 165 18.92 -7.67 8.49
N ALA A 166 17.69 -7.96 8.07
CA ALA A 166 17.37 -9.19 7.35
C ALA A 166 18.23 -9.30 6.06
N GLU A 167 18.95 -10.41 5.93
CA GLU A 167 19.87 -10.71 4.81
C GLU A 167 19.14 -11.01 3.47
N LYS A 168 17.82 -10.86 3.39
CA LYS A 168 17.10 -10.96 2.10
C LYS A 168 17.44 -9.72 1.26
N ASP A 169 18.55 -9.80 0.53
CA ASP A 169 19.04 -8.72 -0.32
C ASP A 169 18.39 -8.71 -1.72
N ASN A 170 17.47 -9.63 -2.04
CA ASN A 170 16.81 -9.66 -3.34
C ASN A 170 15.32 -9.31 -3.27
N TRP A 171 15.03 -8.02 -3.39
CA TRP A 171 13.68 -7.47 -3.47
C TRP A 171 12.87 -7.99 -4.67
N GLU A 172 13.52 -8.48 -5.73
CA GLU A 172 12.83 -9.05 -6.89
C GLU A 172 12.16 -10.38 -6.53
N ILE A 173 12.79 -11.18 -5.66
CA ILE A 173 12.19 -12.42 -5.15
C ILE A 173 10.96 -12.08 -4.29
N GLU A 174 11.09 -11.13 -3.37
CA GLU A 174 9.97 -10.65 -2.55
C GLU A 174 8.84 -10.06 -3.42
N ARG A 175 9.19 -9.39 -4.52
CA ARG A 175 8.23 -8.90 -5.51
C ARG A 175 7.47 -10.06 -6.14
N GLU A 176 8.15 -11.08 -6.65
CA GLU A 176 7.47 -12.22 -7.29
C GLU A 176 6.58 -12.97 -6.27
N GLU A 177 7.00 -13.13 -5.02
CA GLU A 177 6.17 -13.71 -3.95
C GLU A 177 4.86 -12.91 -3.76
N LYS A 178 4.94 -11.57 -3.72
CA LYS A 178 3.77 -10.68 -3.63
C LYS A 178 2.90 -10.75 -4.88
N VAL A 179 3.50 -10.87 -6.07
CA VAL A 179 2.75 -11.02 -7.33
C VAL A 179 2.01 -12.36 -7.36
N THR A 180 2.61 -13.46 -6.93
CA THR A 180 1.92 -14.75 -6.80
C THR A 180 0.77 -14.69 -5.79
N LEU A 181 0.92 -13.92 -4.70
CA LEU A 181 -0.17 -13.68 -3.76
C LEU A 181 -1.31 -12.86 -4.41
N LEU A 182 -0.96 -11.82 -5.17
CA LEU A 182 -1.89 -11.00 -5.93
C LEU A 182 -2.69 -11.85 -6.93
N GLU A 183 -2.04 -12.75 -7.67
CA GLU A 183 -2.67 -13.72 -8.58
C GLU A 183 -3.71 -14.58 -7.86
N LYS A 184 -3.33 -15.20 -6.74
CA LYS A 184 -4.23 -16.04 -5.93
C LYS A 184 -5.45 -15.27 -5.44
N TYR A 185 -5.27 -14.00 -5.08
CA TYR A 185 -6.38 -13.16 -4.66
C TYR A 185 -7.26 -12.79 -5.85
N TYR A 186 -6.67 -12.46 -7.00
CA TYR A 186 -7.40 -12.08 -8.20
C TYR A 186 -8.31 -13.22 -8.71
N GLU A 187 -7.83 -14.46 -8.66
CA GLU A 187 -8.62 -15.64 -9.02
C GLU A 187 -9.92 -15.79 -8.20
N ARG A 188 -9.93 -15.32 -6.94
CA ARG A 188 -11.10 -15.36 -6.06
C ARG A 188 -12.18 -14.33 -6.43
N GLY A 189 -11.84 -13.31 -7.21
CA GLY A 189 -12.79 -12.41 -7.86
C GLY A 189 -13.44 -11.33 -6.97
N GLN A 190 -12.75 -10.90 -5.91
CA GLN A 190 -13.14 -9.75 -5.08
C GLN A 190 -12.09 -8.64 -5.20
N PHE A 191 -11.96 -8.06 -6.40
CA PHE A 191 -10.94 -7.06 -6.72
C PHE A 191 -11.52 -5.70 -7.03
N SER A 192 -10.81 -4.66 -6.59
CA SER A 192 -11.07 -3.28 -7.00
C SER A 192 -9.78 -2.61 -7.43
N PHE A 193 -9.83 -1.83 -8.50
CA PHE A 193 -8.69 -0.99 -8.88
C PHE A 193 -8.78 0.39 -8.23
N PHE A 194 -7.65 0.92 -7.80
CA PHE A 194 -7.49 2.29 -7.35
C PHE A 194 -6.49 2.97 -8.29
N LEU A 195 -6.97 3.84 -9.17
CA LEU A 195 -6.20 4.39 -10.29
C LEU A 195 -5.84 5.85 -10.05
N GLY A 196 -4.56 6.17 -10.14
CA GLY A 196 -4.05 7.53 -10.02
C GLY A 196 -3.51 8.08 -11.34
N ALA A 197 -3.00 9.31 -11.28
CA ALA A 197 -2.59 10.08 -12.45
C ALA A 197 -1.52 9.37 -13.29
N GLY A 198 -0.70 8.51 -12.68
CA GLY A 198 0.30 7.73 -13.40
C GLY A 198 -0.29 6.81 -14.48
N VAL A 199 -1.53 6.37 -14.33
CA VAL A 199 -2.25 5.60 -15.36
C VAL A 199 -2.56 6.49 -16.55
N SER A 200 -3.13 7.67 -16.35
CA SER A 200 -3.44 8.62 -17.43
C SER A 200 -2.17 9.21 -18.07
N SER A 201 -1.09 9.41 -17.30
CA SER A 201 0.21 9.86 -17.83
C SER A 201 0.86 8.83 -18.75
N SER A 202 0.53 7.54 -18.62
CA SER A 202 0.96 6.52 -19.58
C SER A 202 0.35 6.73 -20.98
N ALA A 203 -0.80 7.41 -21.06
CA ALA A 203 -1.46 7.84 -22.29
C ALA A 203 -1.15 9.31 -22.67
N GLY A 204 -0.17 9.92 -22.00
CA GLY A 204 0.28 11.28 -22.29
C GLY A 204 -0.47 12.40 -21.58
N MET A 205 -1.36 12.10 -20.63
CA MET A 205 -2.03 13.15 -19.87
C MET A 205 -1.05 13.86 -18.93
N PRO A 206 -1.16 15.20 -18.77
CA PRO A 206 -0.33 15.96 -17.85
C PRO A 206 -0.61 15.54 -16.40
N ASP A 207 0.41 15.66 -15.55
CA ASP A 207 0.18 15.57 -14.10
C ASP A 207 -0.60 16.80 -13.59
N TRP A 208 -1.10 16.69 -12.36
CA TRP A 208 -1.97 17.68 -11.76
C TRP A 208 -1.33 19.07 -11.60
N ASN A 209 -0.07 19.12 -11.16
CA ASN A 209 0.63 20.39 -10.96
C ASN A 209 0.84 21.09 -12.31
N THR A 210 1.20 20.31 -13.32
CA THR A 210 1.37 20.79 -14.69
C THR A 210 0.06 21.33 -15.27
N LEU A 211 -1.07 20.63 -15.08
CA LEU A 211 -2.38 21.11 -15.54
C LEU A 211 -2.75 22.44 -14.88
N LEU A 212 -2.68 22.51 -13.54
CA LEU A 212 -3.11 23.68 -12.78
C LEU A 212 -2.25 24.90 -13.09
N ASN A 213 -0.94 24.73 -13.18
CA ASN A 213 -0.06 25.82 -13.55
C ASN A 213 -0.31 26.27 -14.99
N SER A 214 -0.63 25.35 -15.91
CA SER A 214 -1.00 25.74 -17.28
C SER A 214 -2.31 26.52 -17.35
N LEU A 215 -3.32 26.11 -16.58
CA LEU A 215 -4.58 26.83 -16.48
C LEU A 215 -4.40 28.21 -15.86
N PHE A 216 -3.59 28.30 -14.81
CA PHE A 216 -3.30 29.56 -14.13
C PHE A 216 -2.59 30.55 -15.05
N VAL A 217 -1.55 30.10 -15.76
CA VAL A 217 -0.85 30.92 -16.75
C VAL A 217 -1.81 31.35 -17.86
N SER A 218 -2.61 30.42 -18.42
CA SER A 218 -3.59 30.73 -19.46
C SER A 218 -4.62 31.76 -19.01
N TYR A 219 -5.13 31.64 -17.79
CA TYR A 219 -6.06 32.60 -17.19
C TYR A 219 -5.41 33.98 -17.02
N LEU A 220 -4.20 34.06 -16.46
CA LEU A 220 -3.49 35.32 -16.28
C LEU A 220 -3.21 36.00 -17.62
N THR A 221 -2.82 35.25 -18.65
CA THR A 221 -2.61 35.77 -20.00
C THR A 221 -3.92 36.33 -20.60
N LYS A 222 -5.04 35.65 -20.39
CA LYS A 222 -6.33 36.07 -20.93
C LYS A 222 -6.90 37.31 -20.23
N GLU A 223 -6.70 37.45 -18.91
CA GLU A 223 -7.25 38.55 -18.11
C GLU A 223 -6.35 39.81 -18.06
N PHE A 224 -5.03 39.65 -18.13
CA PHE A 224 -4.09 40.75 -17.86
C PHE A 224 -3.18 41.14 -19.04
N THR A 225 -3.21 40.41 -20.16
CA THR A 225 -2.39 40.75 -21.34
C THR A 225 -3.25 40.92 -22.60
N ASP A 226 -4.01 42.01 -22.65
CA ASP A 226 -4.82 42.39 -23.82
C ASP A 226 -4.01 42.69 -25.11
N ASN A 227 -2.66 42.70 -25.07
CA ASN A 227 -1.82 43.15 -26.19
C ASN A 227 -0.55 42.33 -26.45
N ALA A 228 -0.39 41.14 -25.87
CA ALA A 228 0.75 40.26 -26.16
C ALA A 228 0.26 38.89 -26.62
N SER A 229 0.56 38.53 -27.87
CA SER A 229 0.33 37.17 -28.38
C SER A 229 1.32 36.20 -27.73
N VAL A 230 1.03 35.76 -26.51
CA VAL A 230 1.79 34.71 -25.84
C VAL A 230 1.52 33.41 -26.59
N SER A 231 2.56 32.79 -27.14
CA SER A 231 2.40 31.54 -27.89
C SER A 231 2.19 30.36 -26.94
N ASP A 232 1.55 29.28 -27.42
CA ASP A 232 1.40 28.03 -26.66
C ASP A 232 2.75 27.48 -26.16
N ASN A 233 3.86 27.81 -26.84
CA ASN A 233 5.20 27.41 -26.44
C ASN A 233 5.73 28.21 -25.24
N ASP A 234 5.40 29.49 -25.16
CA ASP A 234 5.79 30.35 -24.02
C ASP A 234 5.07 29.92 -22.74
N ILE A 235 3.78 29.56 -22.84
CA ILE A 235 3.00 29.01 -21.72
C ILE A 235 3.67 27.75 -21.18
N ARG A 236 4.08 26.82 -22.06
CA ARG A 236 4.77 25.58 -21.66
C ARG A 236 6.09 25.87 -20.94
N GLU A 237 6.87 26.84 -21.42
CA GLU A 237 8.13 27.21 -20.77
C GLU A 237 7.91 27.86 -19.40
N ILE A 238 6.91 28.75 -19.27
CA ILE A 238 6.53 29.38 -18.01
C ILE A 238 6.05 28.34 -16.99
N VAL A 239 5.19 27.41 -17.40
CA VAL A 239 4.72 26.30 -16.55
C VAL A 239 5.89 25.43 -16.08
N LYS A 240 6.81 25.09 -17.00
CA LYS A 240 8.00 24.30 -16.65
C LYS A 240 8.87 25.00 -15.61
N ARG A 241 9.00 26.33 -15.69
CA ARG A 241 9.74 27.11 -14.68
C ARG A 241 8.98 27.23 -13.36
N LEU A 242 7.66 27.47 -13.39
CA LEU A 242 6.82 27.56 -12.18
C LEU A 242 6.82 26.24 -11.39
N ASN A 243 6.73 25.11 -12.07
CA ASN A 243 6.83 23.77 -11.45
C ASN A 243 8.17 23.56 -10.71
N ASN A 244 9.25 24.24 -11.11
CA ASN A 244 10.57 24.09 -10.51
C ASN A 244 10.83 25.08 -9.35
N ILE A 245 10.03 26.15 -9.22
CA ILE A 245 10.28 27.25 -8.29
C ILE A 245 9.37 27.18 -7.06
N ASP A 246 8.10 26.78 -7.20
CA ASP A 246 7.11 26.83 -6.11
C ASP A 246 6.37 25.50 -5.89
N GLU A 247 6.72 24.79 -4.82
CA GLU A 247 6.12 23.52 -4.42
C GLU A 247 4.75 23.61 -3.69
N PRO A 248 4.08 24.78 -3.57
CA PRO A 248 2.64 24.81 -3.24
C PRO A 248 1.75 25.66 -4.18
N SER A 249 2.16 25.93 -5.43
CA SER A 249 1.44 26.84 -6.36
C SER A 249 0.11 26.31 -6.88
N ALA A 250 -0.05 25.00 -7.03
CA ALA A 250 -1.18 24.41 -7.75
C ALA A 250 -2.54 24.61 -7.05
N LEU A 251 -2.62 24.29 -5.75
CA LEU A 251 -3.88 24.44 -4.99
C LEU A 251 -4.29 25.92 -4.83
N MET A 252 -3.31 26.81 -4.69
CA MET A 252 -3.56 28.26 -4.67
C MET A 252 -4.01 28.76 -6.04
N ALA A 253 -3.36 28.33 -7.12
CA ALA A 253 -3.78 28.60 -8.48
C ALA A 253 -5.23 28.16 -8.72
N ALA A 254 -5.58 26.94 -8.30
CA ALA A 254 -6.94 26.43 -8.39
C ALA A 254 -7.95 27.28 -7.61
N ARG A 255 -7.57 27.75 -6.41
CA ARG A 255 -8.38 28.65 -5.58
C ARG A 255 -8.59 30.01 -6.26
N TYR A 256 -7.54 30.60 -6.84
CA TYR A 256 -7.61 31.85 -7.58
C TYR A 256 -8.48 31.71 -8.84
N LEU A 257 -8.29 30.64 -9.62
CA LEU A 257 -9.09 30.32 -10.80
C LEU A 257 -10.57 30.21 -10.44
N ARG A 258 -10.89 29.45 -9.39
CA ARG A 258 -12.26 29.34 -8.90
C ARG A 258 -12.80 30.71 -8.51
N LYS A 259 -12.11 31.47 -7.65
CA LYS A 259 -12.59 32.78 -7.15
C LYS A 259 -12.72 33.83 -8.26
N GLY A 260 -11.86 33.80 -9.28
CA GLY A 260 -11.93 34.69 -10.44
C GLY A 260 -13.12 34.41 -11.36
N LEU A 261 -13.55 33.15 -11.45
CA LEU A 261 -14.55 32.65 -12.39
C LEU A 261 -15.92 32.27 -11.76
N SER A 262 -16.14 32.56 -10.46
CA SER A 262 -17.32 32.10 -9.69
C SER A 262 -18.43 33.13 -9.50
N LYS A 263 -18.64 34.08 -10.41
CA LYS A 263 -19.72 35.07 -10.27
C LYS A 263 -21.09 34.56 -10.74
N GLU A 264 -21.21 33.54 -11.60
CA GLU A 264 -22.50 32.94 -12.01
C GLU A 264 -22.47 31.42 -12.33
N ILE A 265 -23.62 30.72 -12.26
CA ILE A 265 -23.75 29.27 -12.59
C ILE A 265 -23.38 28.96 -14.05
N LYS A 266 -23.61 29.90 -14.98
CA LYS A 266 -23.16 29.77 -16.38
C LYS A 266 -21.63 29.72 -16.47
N GLU A 267 -20.94 30.45 -15.61
CA GLU A 267 -19.47 30.52 -15.57
C GLU A 267 -18.87 29.21 -15.06
N VAL A 268 -19.57 28.45 -14.19
CA VAL A 268 -19.10 27.13 -13.74
C VAL A 268 -19.04 26.13 -14.89
N LYS A 269 -20.06 26.08 -15.76
CA LYS A 269 -20.06 25.20 -16.93
C LYS A 269 -18.98 25.60 -17.94
N GLU A 270 -18.82 26.90 -18.18
CA GLU A 270 -17.80 27.42 -19.07
C GLU A 270 -16.38 27.17 -18.52
N PHE A 271 -16.21 27.25 -17.20
CA PHE A 271 -14.99 26.91 -16.50
C PHE A 271 -14.65 25.42 -16.63
N THR A 272 -15.59 24.52 -16.32
CA THR A 272 -15.41 23.08 -16.48
C THR A 272 -15.04 22.73 -17.92
N LYS A 273 -15.70 23.35 -18.90
CA LYS A 273 -15.39 23.18 -20.32
C LYS A 273 -13.96 23.64 -20.66
N THR A 274 -13.57 24.83 -20.21
CA THR A 274 -12.21 25.38 -20.43
C THR A 274 -11.12 24.51 -19.82
N ILE A 275 -11.37 23.97 -18.61
CA ILE A 275 -10.45 23.04 -17.96
C ILE A 275 -10.33 21.76 -18.77
N THR A 276 -11.46 21.19 -19.18
CA THR A 276 -11.51 19.95 -19.96
C THR A 276 -10.74 20.14 -21.28
N GLU A 277 -11.03 21.19 -22.03
CA GLU A 277 -10.31 21.50 -23.28
C GLU A 277 -8.80 21.64 -23.06
N SER A 278 -8.39 22.33 -21.98
CA SER A 278 -6.98 22.49 -21.65
C SER A 278 -6.33 21.16 -21.28
N LEU A 279 -7.01 20.32 -20.50
CA LEU A 279 -6.54 19.00 -20.08
C LEU A 279 -6.21 18.13 -21.31
N TYR A 280 -7.13 18.03 -22.26
CA TYR A 280 -6.92 17.20 -23.45
C TYR A 280 -6.01 17.86 -24.50
N LYS A 281 -5.95 19.20 -24.58
CA LYS A 281 -4.99 19.93 -25.45
C LYS A 281 -3.54 19.76 -25.00
N LEU A 282 -3.30 19.66 -23.70
CA LEU A 282 -1.96 19.45 -23.12
C LEU A 282 -1.48 18.01 -23.22
N ARG A 283 -2.32 17.07 -23.66
CA ARG A 283 -1.94 15.67 -23.83
C ARG A 283 -0.79 15.53 -24.82
N ASP A 284 0.22 14.77 -24.44
CA ASP A 284 1.29 14.36 -25.33
C ASP A 284 0.76 13.42 -26.42
N THR A 285 0.68 13.92 -27.64
CA THR A 285 0.18 13.17 -28.80
C THR A 285 1.16 12.13 -29.33
N THR A 286 2.41 12.09 -28.84
CA THR A 286 3.36 11.03 -29.20
C THR A 286 3.01 9.70 -28.53
N LYS A 287 2.23 9.75 -27.45
CA LYS A 287 1.73 8.57 -26.75
C LYS A 287 0.34 8.21 -27.25
N ASP A 288 0.09 6.91 -27.34
CA ASP A 288 -1.23 6.38 -27.67
C ASP A 288 -2.21 6.70 -26.51
N LYS A 289 -3.43 7.11 -26.87
CA LYS A 289 -4.53 7.24 -25.90
C LYS A 289 -4.81 5.89 -25.22
N ASN A 290 -4.70 4.81 -25.98
CA ASN A 290 -4.90 3.44 -25.50
C ASN A 290 -3.57 2.85 -25.07
N SER A 291 -2.98 3.42 -24.02
CA SER A 291 -1.69 2.94 -23.51
C SER A 291 -1.74 1.44 -23.17
N VAL A 292 -0.58 0.78 -23.20
CA VAL A 292 -0.47 -0.64 -22.85
C VAL A 292 -0.98 -0.88 -21.43
N LEU A 293 -0.78 0.07 -20.51
CA LEU A 293 -1.27 -0.02 -19.14
C LEU A 293 -2.79 0.04 -19.07
N ILE A 294 -3.42 1.04 -19.70
CA ILE A 294 -4.89 1.19 -19.71
C ILE A 294 -5.54 -0.02 -20.38
N THR A 295 -4.98 -0.47 -21.50
CA THR A 295 -5.43 -1.68 -22.19
C THR A 295 -5.33 -2.92 -21.30
N THR A 296 -4.24 -3.07 -20.55
CA THR A 296 -4.07 -4.21 -19.62
C THR A 296 -5.07 -4.17 -18.48
N ILE A 297 -5.32 -3.00 -17.88
CA ILE A 297 -6.32 -2.82 -16.83
C ILE A 297 -7.73 -3.13 -17.36
N ALA A 298 -8.09 -2.62 -18.54
CA ALA A 298 -9.37 -2.91 -19.18
C ALA A 298 -9.54 -4.42 -19.44
N ASN A 299 -8.48 -5.11 -19.88
CA ASN A 299 -8.50 -6.55 -20.09
C ASN A 299 -8.68 -7.35 -18.79
N LEU A 300 -8.20 -6.86 -17.65
CA LEU A 300 -8.44 -7.46 -16.34
C LEU A 300 -9.89 -7.22 -15.86
N CYS A 301 -10.53 -6.16 -16.33
CA CYS A 301 -11.94 -5.89 -16.03
C CYS A 301 -12.91 -6.77 -16.83
N MET A 302 -12.44 -7.48 -17.86
CA MET A 302 -13.30 -8.36 -18.67
C MET A 302 -13.92 -9.48 -17.83
N PRO A 303 -15.26 -9.66 -17.87
CA PRO A 303 -15.92 -10.79 -17.25
C PRO A 303 -15.44 -12.11 -17.88
N LYS A 304 -15.08 -13.09 -17.03
CA LYS A 304 -14.76 -14.46 -17.48
C LYS A 304 -15.97 -15.38 -17.28
N ARG A 305 -15.89 -16.63 -17.76
CA ARG A 305 -16.91 -17.67 -17.49
C ARG A 305 -17.22 -17.87 -16.00
N THR A 306 -16.27 -17.55 -15.12
CA THR A 306 -16.40 -17.63 -13.66
C THR A 306 -16.92 -16.33 -13.02
N GLY A 307 -17.40 -15.39 -13.83
CA GLY A 307 -17.87 -14.06 -13.43
C GLY A 307 -16.79 -12.98 -13.56
N ALA A 308 -17.21 -11.73 -13.32
CA ALA A 308 -16.30 -10.59 -13.24
C ALA A 308 -15.43 -10.67 -11.97
N LYS A 309 -14.12 -10.63 -12.17
CA LYS A 309 -13.11 -10.67 -11.09
C LYS A 309 -12.93 -9.31 -10.44
N VAL A 310 -12.96 -8.26 -11.25
CA VAL A 310 -12.99 -6.87 -10.81
C VAL A 310 -14.44 -6.46 -10.57
N LYS A 311 -14.73 -5.95 -9.37
CA LYS A 311 -16.08 -5.51 -8.95
C LYS A 311 -16.30 -4.02 -9.13
N SER A 312 -15.23 -3.24 -9.13
CA SER A 312 -15.28 -1.80 -9.23
C SER A 312 -13.92 -1.22 -9.57
N VAL A 313 -13.94 -0.01 -10.13
CA VAL A 313 -12.76 0.83 -10.29
C VAL A 313 -13.00 2.12 -9.51
N VAL A 314 -12.05 2.52 -8.68
CA VAL A 314 -12.00 3.83 -8.03
C VAL A 314 -10.88 4.61 -8.70
N THR A 315 -11.20 5.74 -9.30
CA THR A 315 -10.22 6.57 -10.01
C THR A 315 -10.17 7.96 -9.40
N TYR A 316 -8.95 8.46 -9.24
CA TYR A 316 -8.66 9.82 -8.82
C TYR A 316 -8.40 10.73 -10.03
N ASN A 317 -8.50 10.17 -11.23
CA ASN A 317 -8.31 10.87 -12.49
C ASN A 317 -9.62 11.48 -12.96
N PHE A 318 -9.51 12.63 -13.61
CA PHE A 318 -10.67 13.35 -14.14
C PHE A 318 -11.06 12.88 -15.54
N ASP A 319 -10.13 12.29 -16.29
CA ASP A 319 -10.35 11.89 -17.68
C ASP A 319 -11.25 10.64 -17.82
N ASP A 320 -11.68 10.39 -19.07
CA ASP A 320 -12.49 9.25 -19.50
C ASP A 320 -11.72 8.24 -20.38
N LEU A 321 -10.39 8.14 -20.19
CA LEU A 321 -9.56 7.25 -21.01
C LEU A 321 -9.84 5.77 -20.74
N LEU A 322 -10.10 5.41 -19.48
CA LEU A 322 -10.45 4.03 -19.13
C LEU A 322 -11.81 3.65 -19.71
N GLU A 323 -12.81 4.53 -19.59
CA GLU A 323 -14.13 4.38 -20.17
C GLU A 323 -14.04 4.13 -21.67
N SER A 324 -13.28 4.98 -22.37
CA SER A 324 -13.09 4.86 -23.82
C SER A 324 -12.50 3.50 -24.20
N GLN A 325 -11.54 3.00 -23.41
CA GLN A 325 -10.94 1.67 -23.63
C GLN A 325 -11.90 0.52 -23.29
N LEU A 326 -12.70 0.64 -22.23
CA LEU A 326 -13.69 -0.37 -21.84
C LEU A 326 -14.81 -0.46 -22.88
N ASP A 327 -15.27 0.67 -23.40
CA ASP A 327 -16.27 0.77 -24.46
C ASP A 327 -15.73 0.11 -25.75
N ALA A 328 -14.45 0.37 -26.10
CA ALA A 328 -13.78 -0.30 -27.22
C ALA A 328 -13.66 -1.82 -27.04
N SER A 329 -13.49 -2.29 -25.81
CA SER A 329 -13.48 -3.72 -25.44
C SER A 329 -14.88 -4.31 -25.24
N SER A 330 -15.96 -3.57 -25.52
CA SER A 330 -17.37 -3.99 -25.34
C SER A 330 -17.73 -4.40 -23.91
N ILE A 331 -17.09 -3.77 -22.91
CA ILE A 331 -17.39 -3.99 -21.49
C ILE A 331 -18.42 -2.95 -21.06
N ARG A 332 -19.56 -3.41 -20.53
CA ARG A 332 -20.58 -2.52 -19.94
C ARG A 332 -20.02 -1.86 -18.68
N ARG A 333 -20.10 -0.54 -18.60
CA ARG A 333 -19.55 0.27 -17.51
C ARG A 333 -20.48 1.40 -17.13
N HIS A 334 -20.32 1.92 -15.92
CA HIS A 334 -21.06 3.08 -15.43
C HIS A 334 -20.12 4.02 -14.67
N SER A 335 -19.94 5.25 -15.15
CA SER A 335 -19.09 6.25 -14.50
C SER A 335 -19.91 7.00 -13.44
N ILE A 336 -19.48 6.92 -12.19
CA ILE A 336 -20.15 7.47 -11.00
C ILE A 336 -19.34 8.63 -10.44
N TYR A 337 -19.93 9.83 -10.43
CA TYR A 337 -19.27 11.06 -9.97
C TYR A 337 -20.18 11.93 -9.07
N SER A 338 -21.34 11.41 -8.66
CA SER A 338 -22.23 12.03 -7.68
C SER A 338 -22.95 10.99 -6.81
N GLU A 339 -23.50 11.44 -5.67
CA GLU A 339 -24.06 10.59 -4.60
C GLU A 339 -25.32 9.79 -5.01
N ASN A 340 -26.10 10.27 -5.99
CA ASN A 340 -27.43 9.74 -6.32
C ASN A 340 -27.49 9.04 -7.68
N GLU A 341 -26.44 8.30 -8.04
CA GLU A 341 -26.36 7.54 -9.28
C GLU A 341 -26.59 6.05 -9.02
N TYR A 342 -27.38 5.42 -9.88
CA TYR A 342 -27.70 4.00 -9.86
C TYR A 342 -27.12 3.36 -11.11
N TYR A 343 -26.44 2.22 -10.94
CA TYR A 343 -25.87 1.43 -12.02
C TYR A 343 -26.47 0.02 -12.05
N ASP A 344 -26.43 -0.62 -13.21
CA ASP A 344 -26.92 -2.00 -13.36
C ASP A 344 -25.93 -3.00 -12.74
N PRO A 345 -26.37 -4.08 -12.06
CA PRO A 345 -25.46 -5.08 -11.51
C PRO A 345 -24.51 -5.75 -12.51
N ASP A 346 -24.85 -5.74 -13.80
CA ASP A 346 -23.99 -6.25 -14.87
C ASP A 346 -23.01 -5.21 -15.45
N GLU A 347 -23.11 -3.95 -15.02
CA GLU A 347 -22.17 -2.87 -15.37
C GLU A 347 -21.01 -2.83 -14.39
N LEU A 348 -19.81 -2.53 -14.89
CA LEU A 348 -18.66 -2.21 -14.05
C LEU A 348 -18.76 -0.76 -13.55
N PRO A 349 -18.93 -0.51 -12.24
CA PRO A 349 -18.93 0.84 -11.70
C PRO A 349 -17.50 1.43 -11.66
N ILE A 350 -17.37 2.66 -12.17
CA ILE A 350 -16.14 3.46 -12.15
C ILE A 350 -16.39 4.71 -11.33
N TYR A 351 -15.84 4.77 -10.12
CA TYR A 351 -16.05 5.85 -9.17
C TYR A 351 -14.99 6.94 -9.31
N HIS A 352 -15.38 8.13 -9.75
CA HIS A 352 -14.51 9.30 -9.86
C HIS A 352 -14.56 10.13 -8.58
N VAL A 353 -13.76 9.74 -7.60
CA VAL A 353 -13.83 10.29 -6.23
C VAL A 353 -13.35 11.73 -6.11
N HIS A 354 -12.58 12.21 -7.10
CA HIS A 354 -12.10 13.59 -7.18
C HIS A 354 -12.84 14.44 -8.22
N GLY A 355 -13.77 13.83 -8.98
CA GLY A 355 -14.51 14.48 -10.04
C GLY A 355 -14.17 13.94 -11.42
N PHE A 356 -14.96 14.36 -12.40
CA PHE A 356 -14.99 13.80 -13.74
C PHE A 356 -15.12 14.90 -14.81
N LEU A 357 -14.24 14.85 -15.82
CA LEU A 357 -14.04 15.78 -16.93
C LEU A 357 -13.81 14.99 -18.23
N PRO A 358 -14.85 14.36 -18.80
CA PRO A 358 -14.72 13.55 -20.02
C PRO A 358 -14.40 14.40 -21.26
N GLU A 359 -13.67 13.84 -22.24
CA GLU A 359 -13.32 14.53 -23.48
C GLU A 359 -14.59 14.93 -24.25
N ASN A 360 -15.56 14.02 -24.30
CA ASN A 360 -16.85 14.21 -24.96
C ASN A 360 -17.97 14.31 -23.91
N SER A 361 -18.20 15.52 -23.41
CA SER A 361 -19.22 15.80 -22.39
C SER A 361 -20.65 15.38 -22.78
N GLU A 362 -20.98 15.31 -24.07
CA GLU A 362 -22.31 14.92 -24.56
C GLU A 362 -22.66 13.45 -24.27
N ASN A 363 -21.66 12.60 -24.07
CA ASN A 363 -21.85 11.17 -23.77
C ASN A 363 -22.28 10.91 -22.33
N TYR A 364 -22.29 11.94 -21.48
CA TYR A 364 -22.49 11.81 -20.04
C TYR A 364 -23.56 12.77 -19.54
N GLN A 365 -24.42 12.29 -18.64
CA GLN A 365 -25.54 13.06 -18.12
C GLN A 365 -25.24 13.63 -16.74
N ARG A 366 -25.63 14.87 -16.47
CA ARG A 366 -25.51 15.52 -15.15
C ARG A 366 -24.08 15.81 -14.71
N LEU A 367 -23.17 16.06 -15.65
CA LEU A 367 -21.80 16.49 -15.36
C LEU A 367 -21.73 17.74 -14.46
N GLU A 368 -22.76 18.60 -14.47
CA GLU A 368 -22.83 19.74 -13.55
C GLU A 368 -22.91 19.37 -12.05
N LYS A 369 -23.22 18.11 -11.73
CA LYS A 369 -23.27 17.59 -10.36
C LYS A 369 -21.97 16.88 -9.95
N SER A 370 -21.00 16.77 -10.87
CA SER A 370 -19.70 16.18 -10.61
C SER A 370 -19.02 16.88 -9.44
N THR A 371 -18.60 16.10 -8.44
CA THR A 371 -17.86 16.61 -7.30
C THR A 371 -16.47 16.99 -7.76
N LEU A 372 -16.28 18.22 -8.25
CA LEU A 372 -14.96 18.70 -8.69
C LEU A 372 -14.11 19.08 -7.48
N VAL A 373 -13.30 18.12 -7.03
CA VAL A 373 -12.28 18.28 -5.98
C VAL A 373 -11.04 18.93 -6.60
N PHE A 374 -11.23 20.15 -7.08
CA PHE A 374 -10.22 20.88 -7.85
C PHE A 374 -9.43 21.86 -6.97
N SER A 375 -10.01 22.34 -5.86
CA SER A 375 -9.38 23.33 -4.98
C SER A 375 -9.11 22.76 -3.59
N GLU A 376 -8.22 23.43 -2.85
CA GLU A 376 -7.93 23.11 -1.44
C GLU A 376 -9.22 22.99 -0.61
N GLU A 377 -10.21 23.86 -0.88
CA GLU A 377 -11.52 23.79 -0.21
C GLU A 377 -12.29 22.51 -0.52
N GLY A 378 -12.20 21.98 -1.74
CA GLY A 378 -12.83 20.70 -2.09
C GLY A 378 -12.22 19.53 -1.31
N TYR A 379 -10.88 19.51 -1.20
CA TYR A 379 -10.18 18.53 -0.37
C TYR A 379 -10.55 18.69 1.11
N HIS A 380 -10.59 19.91 1.63
CA HIS A 380 -11.01 20.18 3.02
C HIS A 380 -12.45 19.77 3.29
N GLN A 381 -13.36 19.96 2.34
CA GLN A 381 -14.75 19.52 2.47
C GLN A 381 -14.85 18.00 2.59
N ILE A 382 -14.21 17.25 1.67
CA ILE A 382 -14.20 15.79 1.72
C ILE A 382 -13.49 15.27 2.97
N TYR A 383 -12.42 15.94 3.40
CA TYR A 383 -11.70 15.56 4.59
C TYR A 383 -12.50 15.82 5.88
N SER A 384 -13.22 16.94 5.93
CA SER A 384 -14.02 17.37 7.09
C SER A 384 -15.37 16.65 7.18
N ASP A 385 -15.86 16.08 6.08
CA ASP A 385 -17.10 15.30 6.04
C ASP A 385 -16.83 13.79 5.91
N PRO A 386 -16.83 13.05 7.05
CA PRO A 386 -16.64 11.60 7.03
C PRO A 386 -17.69 10.84 6.22
N TYR A 387 -18.90 11.40 6.05
CA TYR A 387 -20.02 10.75 5.37
C TYR A 387 -20.14 11.13 3.90
N HIS A 388 -19.21 11.93 3.39
CA HIS A 388 -19.15 12.23 1.96
C HIS A 388 -19.11 10.94 1.13
N TRP A 389 -19.95 10.84 0.10
CA TRP A 389 -20.16 9.62 -0.69
C TRP A 389 -18.84 9.00 -1.19
N SER A 390 -17.87 9.83 -1.58
CA SER A 390 -16.57 9.36 -2.07
C SER A 390 -15.75 8.65 -0.98
N ASN A 391 -15.85 9.09 0.28
CA ASN A 391 -15.20 8.43 1.41
C ASN A 391 -15.88 7.08 1.71
N LEU A 392 -17.22 7.04 1.68
CA LEU A 392 -18.00 5.84 1.94
C LEU A 392 -17.73 4.75 0.88
N VAL A 393 -17.71 5.13 -0.40
CA VAL A 393 -17.37 4.22 -1.51
C VAL A 393 -15.96 3.67 -1.36
N GLN A 394 -14.97 4.54 -1.09
CA GLN A 394 -13.59 4.10 -0.87
C GLN A 394 -13.48 3.12 0.31
N LEU A 395 -14.08 3.44 1.47
CA LEU A 395 -14.08 2.57 2.64
C LEU A 395 -14.75 1.23 2.38
N THR A 396 -15.88 1.23 1.65
CA THR A 396 -16.59 0.00 1.28
C THR A 396 -15.68 -0.90 0.44
N ASN A 397 -15.02 -0.34 -0.58
CA ASN A 397 -14.09 -1.08 -1.41
C ASN A 397 -12.87 -1.59 -0.63
N LEU A 398 -12.28 -0.77 0.25
CA LEU A 398 -11.16 -1.17 1.10
C LEU A 398 -11.55 -2.28 2.09
N ARG A 399 -12.80 -2.30 2.57
CA ARG A 399 -13.27 -3.33 3.50
C ARG A 399 -13.59 -4.65 2.81
N GLU A 400 -14.31 -4.57 1.70
CA GLU A 400 -14.91 -5.74 1.03
C GLU A 400 -13.97 -6.38 0.02
N ASN A 401 -13.18 -5.58 -0.70
CA ASN A 401 -12.37 -6.03 -1.83
C ASN A 401 -10.86 -5.97 -1.53
N ASN A 402 -10.10 -6.80 -2.23
CA ASN A 402 -8.65 -6.63 -2.32
C ASN A 402 -8.39 -5.52 -3.36
N CYS A 403 -7.66 -4.49 -2.97
CA CYS A 403 -7.51 -3.29 -3.78
C CYS A 403 -6.14 -3.23 -4.40
N VAL A 404 -6.07 -2.96 -5.70
CA VAL A 404 -4.81 -2.80 -6.44
C VAL A 404 -4.65 -1.35 -6.85
N MET A 405 -3.65 -0.70 -6.27
CA MET A 405 -3.35 0.71 -6.48
C MET A 405 -2.28 0.84 -7.57
N VAL A 406 -2.64 1.53 -8.65
CA VAL A 406 -1.79 1.72 -9.83
C VAL A 406 -1.73 3.20 -10.20
N GLY A 407 -0.53 3.74 -10.39
CA GLY A 407 -0.34 5.15 -10.75
C GLY A 407 -0.66 6.14 -9.63
N LEU A 408 -0.80 5.66 -8.38
CA LEU A 408 -0.97 6.49 -7.19
C LEU A 408 0.38 6.73 -6.51
N SER A 409 0.64 7.98 -6.13
CA SER A 409 1.83 8.35 -5.34
C SER A 409 1.76 7.87 -3.89
N MET A 410 0.57 7.43 -3.44
CA MET A 410 0.28 7.11 -2.03
C MET A 410 0.59 8.27 -1.08
N THR A 411 0.62 9.52 -1.56
CA THR A 411 0.86 10.72 -0.75
C THR A 411 -0.43 11.44 -0.33
N ASP A 412 -1.57 11.04 -0.89
CA ASP A 412 -2.87 11.64 -0.59
C ASP A 412 -3.25 11.42 0.89
N PRO A 413 -3.41 12.49 1.69
CA PRO A 413 -3.78 12.38 3.10
C PRO A 413 -5.14 11.72 3.35
N ASN A 414 -6.12 11.93 2.45
CA ASN A 414 -7.44 11.32 2.59
C ASN A 414 -7.36 9.81 2.37
N LEU A 415 -6.70 9.35 1.29
CA LEU A 415 -6.51 7.92 1.06
C LEU A 415 -5.77 7.24 2.23
N ARG A 416 -4.69 7.85 2.74
CA ARG A 416 -3.96 7.32 3.92
C ARG A 416 -4.85 7.21 5.16
N ARG A 417 -5.68 8.22 5.42
CA ARG A 417 -6.67 8.20 6.52
C ARG A 417 -7.66 7.06 6.35
N LEU A 418 -8.21 6.87 5.15
CA LEU A 418 -9.18 5.79 4.89
C LEU A 418 -8.55 4.40 5.02
N LEU A 419 -7.30 4.24 4.57
CA LEU A 419 -6.54 3.00 4.75
C LEU A 419 -6.29 2.68 6.22
N ASP A 420 -5.86 3.68 7.01
CA ASP A 420 -5.67 3.52 8.46
C ASP A 420 -6.97 3.13 9.18
N ILE A 421 -8.12 3.64 8.73
CA ILE A 421 -9.42 3.24 9.26
C ILE A 421 -9.73 1.79 8.87
N SER A 422 -9.50 1.41 7.61
CA SER A 422 -9.81 0.06 7.12
C SER A 422 -8.89 -1.04 7.67
N SER A 423 -7.64 -0.72 8.05
CA SER A 423 -6.65 -1.72 8.43
C SER A 423 -6.69 -2.15 9.91
N ARG A 424 -7.50 -1.50 10.75
CA ARG A 424 -7.55 -1.74 12.21
C ARG A 424 -7.93 -3.17 12.59
N ASP A 425 -8.76 -3.84 11.80
CA ASP A 425 -9.32 -5.15 12.12
C ASP A 425 -8.79 -6.29 11.21
N ILE A 426 -7.81 -6.01 10.35
CA ILE A 426 -7.33 -6.98 9.36
C ILE A 426 -6.12 -7.74 9.92
N GLU A 427 -6.05 -9.07 9.73
CA GLU A 427 -4.95 -9.96 10.18
C GLU A 427 -3.69 -9.96 9.26
N ALA A 428 -3.79 -9.49 8.02
CA ALA A 428 -2.67 -9.37 7.08
C ALA A 428 -2.97 -8.30 6.00
N PRO A 429 -1.96 -7.67 5.38
CA PRO A 429 -2.20 -6.72 4.30
C PRO A 429 -2.99 -7.38 3.15
N ARG A 430 -4.08 -6.73 2.74
CA ARG A 430 -5.01 -7.23 1.70
C ARG A 430 -4.88 -6.48 0.38
N HIS A 431 -4.36 -5.26 0.45
CA HIS A 431 -4.23 -4.37 -0.70
C HIS A 431 -2.81 -4.41 -1.24
N PHE A 432 -2.64 -4.01 -2.50
CA PHE A 432 -1.35 -3.97 -3.17
C PHE A 432 -1.16 -2.62 -3.81
N ALA A 433 0.03 -2.04 -3.68
CA ALA A 433 0.38 -0.79 -4.35
C ALA A 433 1.64 -0.96 -5.18
N PHE A 434 1.57 -0.56 -6.45
CA PHE A 434 2.73 -0.44 -7.31
C PHE A 434 3.46 0.86 -6.98
N MET A 435 4.69 0.74 -6.45
CA MET A 435 5.52 1.90 -6.15
C MET A 435 6.85 1.83 -6.90
N ARG A 436 7.31 2.98 -7.38
CA ARG A 436 8.59 3.06 -8.08
C ARG A 436 9.73 2.99 -7.07
N ARG A 437 10.67 2.08 -7.29
CA ARG A 437 11.88 1.92 -6.48
C ARG A 437 12.92 2.94 -6.92
N MET A 438 13.53 3.64 -5.96
CA MET A 438 14.58 4.61 -6.26
C MET A 438 15.90 3.88 -6.48
N THR A 439 16.44 3.96 -7.69
CA THR A 439 17.75 3.39 -8.01
C THR A 439 18.87 4.30 -7.53
N VAL A 440 20.05 3.72 -7.27
CA VAL A 440 21.23 4.47 -6.82
C VAL A 440 21.60 5.54 -7.86
N ASP A 441 21.55 5.19 -9.15
CA ASP A 441 21.92 6.12 -10.22
C ASP A 441 20.98 7.33 -10.28
N ARG A 442 19.66 7.10 -10.14
CA ARG A 442 18.67 8.19 -10.08
C ARG A 442 18.79 9.03 -8.81
N PHE A 443 19.18 8.41 -7.70
CA PHE A 443 19.38 9.13 -6.43
C PHE A 443 20.64 10.02 -6.46
N LEU A 444 21.68 9.61 -7.18
CA LEU A 444 22.93 10.37 -7.31
C LEU A 444 22.85 11.48 -8.35
N GLN A 445 21.95 11.35 -9.34
CA GLN A 445 21.63 12.40 -10.29
C GLN A 445 20.64 13.36 -9.65
N SER A 446 21.12 14.48 -9.08
CA SER A 446 20.22 15.55 -8.66
C SER A 446 19.52 16.16 -9.90
N ASN A 447 18.28 16.61 -9.73
CA ASN A 447 17.47 17.30 -10.75
C ASN A 447 18.06 18.67 -11.18
N SER A 448 19.38 18.86 -11.18
CA SER A 448 20.03 20.02 -11.77
C SER A 448 20.29 19.77 -13.25
N SER A 449 19.36 20.24 -14.08
CA SER A 449 19.57 20.73 -15.44
C SER A 449 20.93 20.40 -16.07
N GLU A 450 20.98 19.32 -16.86
CA GLU A 450 21.79 19.07 -18.06
C GLU A 450 23.26 19.55 -18.23
N LYS A 451 23.95 20.17 -17.27
CA LYS A 451 25.34 20.65 -17.51
C LYS A 451 26.37 20.52 -16.40
N ASP A 452 26.04 20.07 -15.21
CA ASP A 452 27.07 19.80 -14.19
C ASP A 452 26.91 18.39 -13.60
N ASN A 453 27.69 17.45 -14.16
CA ASN A 453 27.91 16.10 -13.62
C ASN A 453 28.72 16.18 -12.31
N VAL A 454 28.19 16.83 -11.28
CA VAL A 454 28.75 16.80 -9.94
C VAL A 454 27.95 15.77 -9.15
N SER A 455 28.49 14.54 -9.07
CA SER A 455 27.99 13.51 -8.17
C SER A 455 27.92 14.07 -6.75
N THR A 456 26.71 14.39 -6.28
CA THR A 456 26.52 15.19 -5.07
C THR A 456 26.81 14.38 -3.78
N ILE A 457 26.97 13.05 -3.90
CA ILE A 457 27.24 12.15 -2.77
C ILE A 457 28.48 11.31 -3.07
N SER A 458 29.56 11.52 -2.32
CA SER A 458 30.84 10.81 -2.46
C SER A 458 30.85 9.40 -1.84
N ASN A 459 29.90 9.08 -0.96
CA ASN A 459 29.83 7.80 -0.25
C ASN A 459 28.74 6.88 -0.82
N LEU A 460 29.09 6.17 -1.89
CA LEU A 460 28.25 5.16 -2.56
C LEU A 460 27.72 4.06 -1.61
N PRO A 461 28.55 3.45 -0.72
CA PRO A 461 28.06 2.48 0.26
C PRO A 461 26.98 3.04 1.19
N ALA A 462 27.17 4.26 1.71
CA ALA A 462 26.19 4.89 2.59
C ALA A 462 24.89 5.22 1.85
N ALA A 463 24.96 5.69 0.59
CA ALA A 463 23.78 5.93 -0.24
C ALA A 463 22.99 4.63 -0.48
N LYS A 464 23.66 3.51 -0.79
CA LYS A 464 23.02 2.20 -0.93
C LYS A 464 22.33 1.76 0.36
N GLN A 465 23.00 1.90 1.50
CA GLN A 465 22.43 1.53 2.80
C GLN A 465 21.24 2.41 3.17
N PHE A 466 21.32 3.71 2.90
CA PHE A 466 20.22 4.65 3.11
C PHE A 466 19.01 4.27 2.24
N LEU A 467 19.19 4.02 0.94
CA LEU A 467 18.11 3.62 0.05
C LEU A 467 17.48 2.28 0.47
N LYS A 468 18.29 1.29 0.87
CA LYS A 468 17.78 0.04 1.43
C LYS A 468 16.88 0.30 2.64
N SER A 469 17.34 1.16 3.55
CA SER A 469 16.59 1.54 4.76
C SER A 469 15.31 2.32 4.42
N HIS A 470 15.38 3.25 3.46
CA HIS A 470 14.25 4.03 3.00
C HIS A 470 13.16 3.16 2.35
N HIS A 471 13.54 2.24 1.47
CA HIS A 471 12.59 1.32 0.86
C HIS A 471 11.92 0.42 1.91
N LYS A 472 12.70 -0.14 2.86
CA LYS A 472 12.14 -0.99 3.91
C LYS A 472 11.23 -0.22 4.86
N LEU A 473 11.58 1.02 5.19
CA LEU A 473 10.73 1.92 5.95
C LEU A 473 9.40 2.18 5.23
N ASN A 474 9.43 2.48 3.93
CA ASN A 474 8.21 2.69 3.14
C ASN A 474 7.35 1.41 3.09
N GLU A 475 7.95 0.24 2.95
CA GLU A 475 7.22 -1.03 3.02
C GLU A 475 6.51 -1.19 4.37
N GLN A 476 7.18 -0.92 5.48
CA GLN A 476 6.60 -1.04 6.82
C GLN A 476 5.45 -0.05 7.05
N ILE A 477 5.60 1.21 6.61
CA ILE A 477 4.53 2.21 6.69
C ILE A 477 3.30 1.76 5.90
N MET A 478 3.50 1.24 4.69
CA MET A 478 2.39 0.78 3.84
C MET A 478 1.75 -0.50 4.40
N GLU A 479 2.55 -1.39 4.96
CA GLU A 479 2.08 -2.61 5.60
C GLU A 479 1.19 -2.30 6.82
N GLU A 480 1.56 -1.30 7.62
CA GLU A 480 0.68 -0.80 8.68
C GLU A 480 -0.65 -0.28 8.13
N LEU A 481 -0.65 0.39 6.98
CA LEU A 481 -1.87 0.80 6.27
C LEU A 481 -2.61 -0.37 5.60
N GLY A 482 -2.17 -1.62 5.77
CA GLY A 482 -2.80 -2.81 5.18
C GLY A 482 -2.45 -3.03 3.70
N VAL A 483 -1.38 -2.40 3.21
CA VAL A 483 -0.97 -2.39 1.80
C VAL A 483 0.41 -3.03 1.62
N SER A 484 0.49 -4.04 0.76
CA SER A 484 1.76 -4.62 0.33
C SER A 484 2.34 -3.87 -0.88
N VAL A 485 3.59 -3.42 -0.78
CA VAL A 485 4.27 -2.71 -1.87
C VAL A 485 4.86 -3.70 -2.87
N ILE A 486 4.50 -3.53 -4.14
CA ILE A 486 5.10 -4.17 -5.31
C ILE A 486 6.03 -3.14 -5.97
N TRP A 487 7.33 -3.33 -5.83
CA TRP A 487 8.33 -2.43 -6.40
C TRP A 487 8.48 -2.63 -7.92
N PHE A 488 8.66 -1.55 -8.65
CA PHE A 488 9.08 -1.54 -10.06
C PHE A 488 10.12 -0.45 -10.29
N GLU A 489 10.97 -0.56 -11.31
CA GLU A 489 11.96 0.47 -11.64
C GLU A 489 11.52 1.27 -12.88
N GLU A 490 10.94 0.56 -13.86
CA GLU A 490 10.43 1.11 -15.12
C GLU A 490 8.91 0.92 -15.25
N PHE A 491 8.23 1.90 -15.86
CA PHE A 491 6.77 1.90 -15.95
C PHE A 491 6.24 0.77 -16.85
N GLU A 492 7.05 0.30 -17.80
CA GLU A 492 6.75 -0.83 -18.69
C GLU A 492 6.70 -2.18 -17.96
N GLU A 493 7.16 -2.26 -16.71
CA GLU A 493 7.03 -3.46 -15.89
C GLU A 493 5.61 -3.64 -15.35
N ILE A 494 4.88 -2.55 -15.08
CA ILE A 494 3.54 -2.62 -14.47
C ILE A 494 2.57 -3.42 -15.37
N PRO A 495 2.44 -3.13 -16.68
CA PRO A 495 1.56 -3.93 -17.55
C PRO A 495 1.99 -5.40 -17.63
N LYS A 496 3.29 -5.69 -17.61
CA LYS A 496 3.81 -7.06 -17.65
C LYS A 496 3.47 -7.84 -16.39
N ILE A 497 3.52 -7.19 -15.23
CA ILE A 497 3.12 -7.82 -13.96
C ILE A 497 1.60 -8.04 -13.93
N LEU A 498 0.83 -7.04 -14.36
CA LEU A 498 -0.63 -7.13 -14.41
C LEU A 498 -1.13 -8.17 -15.43
N SER A 499 -0.43 -8.37 -16.55
CA SER A 499 -0.82 -9.38 -17.55
C SER A 499 -0.72 -10.80 -17.02
N LYS A 500 0.26 -11.09 -16.13
CA LYS A 500 0.41 -12.41 -15.47
C LYS A 500 -0.86 -12.82 -14.71
N LEU A 501 -1.60 -11.86 -14.15
CA LEU A 501 -2.87 -12.11 -13.43
C LEU A 501 -3.93 -12.76 -14.32
N ASN A 502 -3.87 -12.55 -15.64
CA ASN A 502 -4.79 -13.15 -16.59
C ASN A 502 -4.37 -14.56 -17.05
N GLY A 503 -3.21 -15.06 -16.61
CA GLY A 503 -2.61 -16.31 -17.08
C GLY A 503 -2.00 -16.19 -18.48
N VAL A 504 -1.62 -14.97 -18.90
CA VAL A 504 -1.05 -14.63 -20.21
C VAL A 504 0.40 -14.20 -20.06
#